data_AF-A0A7J2I4K7-F1
#
_entry.id   AF-A0A7J2I4K7-F1
#
_cell.length_a   1.000
_cell.length_b   1.000
_cell.length_c   1.000
_cell.angle_alpha   90.00
_cell.angle_beta   90.00
_cell.angle_gamma   90.00
#
_symmetry.space_group_name_H-M   'P 1'
#
loop_
_entity.id
_entity.type
_entity.pdbx_description
1 polymer ?
#
loop_
_entity_poly.entity_id
_entity_poly.type
_entity_poly.pdbx_seq_one_letter_code
_entity_poly.pdbx_strand_id
1 'polypeptide(L)'
;KGKIDVVDASDGSKLSFNDLLSRFMEVDERVWTKYLIYRDLRSKGYVVRDGVGLGMDFQVYGKGEFGKSLPRYIVVGLCEGESRPISEIVRAVEEAETLGKELKLAVLDRRGEVVYYTVRRIDPSSEEAER
;
A
#
# COMPACT_ATOMS: atom_id res chain seq x y z
N LYS A 1 15.73 -7.08 -7.47
CA LYS A 1 16.36 -8.39 -7.14
C LYS A 1 16.33 -9.23 -8.42
N GLY A 2 17.38 -9.22 -9.26
CA GLY A 2 17.41 -9.74 -10.64
C GLY A 2 16.96 -11.19 -10.85
N LYS A 3 15.67 -11.42 -10.66
CA LYS A 3 14.98 -12.71 -10.81
C LYS A 3 14.24 -12.78 -12.15
N ILE A 4 14.07 -11.64 -12.80
CA ILE A 4 13.31 -11.46 -14.03
C ILE A 4 14.07 -10.43 -14.85
N ASP A 5 14.25 -10.72 -16.14
CA ASP A 5 14.61 -9.74 -17.15
C ASP A 5 13.34 -9.33 -17.89
N VAL A 6 13.17 -8.03 -18.13
CA VAL A 6 12.05 -7.49 -18.91
C VAL A 6 12.61 -7.00 -20.24
N VAL A 7 11.94 -7.35 -21.34
CA VAL A 7 12.33 -6.95 -22.70
C VAL A 7 11.20 -6.19 -23.36
N ASP A 8 11.54 -5.22 -24.20
CA ASP A 8 10.57 -4.55 -25.07
C ASP A 8 10.14 -5.51 -26.19
N ALA A 9 8.83 -5.65 -26.39
CA ALA A 9 8.30 -6.58 -27.39
C ALA A 9 8.54 -6.11 -28.84
N SER A 10 8.77 -4.82 -29.06
CA SER A 10 8.92 -4.24 -30.39
C SER A 10 10.31 -4.48 -31.00
N ASP A 11 11.37 -4.39 -30.19
CA ASP A 11 12.76 -4.48 -30.64
C ASP A 11 13.60 -5.52 -29.89
N GLY A 12 13.04 -6.18 -28.85
CA GLY A 12 13.72 -7.19 -28.04
C GLY A 12 14.77 -6.62 -27.08
N SER A 13 14.89 -5.29 -26.95
CA SER A 13 15.85 -4.65 -26.07
C SER A 13 15.52 -4.90 -24.60
N LYS A 14 16.55 -5.06 -23.75
CA LYS A 14 16.36 -5.22 -22.30
C LYS A 14 16.00 -3.87 -21.68
N LEU A 15 14.93 -3.86 -20.88
CA LEU A 15 14.50 -2.68 -20.13
C LEU A 15 15.15 -2.65 -18.75
N SER A 16 15.79 -1.54 -18.41
CA SER A 16 16.31 -1.29 -17.07
C SER A 16 15.18 -0.92 -16.10
N PHE A 17 15.49 -0.89 -14.80
CA PHE A 17 14.56 -0.39 -13.80
C PHE A 17 14.12 1.06 -14.08
N ASN A 18 15.04 1.92 -14.53
CA ASN A 18 14.75 3.31 -14.82
C ASN A 18 13.83 3.43 -16.04
N ASP A 19 14.02 2.60 -17.07
CA ASP A 19 13.14 2.59 -18.24
C ASP A 19 11.71 2.20 -17.86
N LEU A 20 11.56 1.16 -17.04
CA LEU A 20 10.27 0.73 -16.52
C LEU A 20 9.62 1.80 -15.64
N LEU A 21 10.38 2.39 -14.72
CA LEU A 21 9.87 3.42 -13.83
C LEU A 21 9.36 4.63 -14.61
N SER A 22 10.14 5.13 -15.58
CA SER A 22 9.72 6.25 -16.44
C SER A 22 8.43 5.93 -17.19
N ARG A 23 8.33 4.75 -17.81
CA ARG A 23 7.11 4.34 -18.53
C ARG A 23 5.89 4.23 -17.61
N PHE A 24 6.05 3.71 -16.40
CA PHE A 24 4.92 3.59 -15.47
C PHE A 24 4.52 4.93 -14.85
N MET A 25 5.47 5.86 -14.67
CA MET A 25 5.17 7.21 -14.18
C MET A 25 4.32 8.01 -15.17
N GLU A 26 4.41 7.74 -16.47
CA GLU A 26 3.54 8.34 -17.49
C GLU A 26 2.08 7.86 -17.38
N VAL A 27 1.84 6.71 -16.75
CA VAL A 27 0.50 6.09 -16.60
C VAL A 27 -0.10 6.36 -15.22
N ASP A 28 0.71 6.29 -14.17
CA ASP A 28 0.29 6.50 -12.79
C ASP A 28 1.35 7.32 -12.04
N GLU A 29 1.04 8.58 -11.76
CA GLU A 29 1.91 9.50 -11.01
C GLU A 29 2.26 8.98 -9.61
N ARG A 30 1.42 8.11 -9.02
CA ARG A 30 1.63 7.51 -7.70
C ARG A 30 2.46 6.23 -7.74
N VAL A 31 2.88 5.75 -8.92
CA VAL A 31 3.60 4.49 -9.05
C VAL A 31 4.88 4.47 -8.23
N TRP A 32 5.58 5.61 -8.13
CA TRP A 32 6.81 5.72 -7.35
C TRP A 32 6.55 5.47 -5.86
N THR A 33 5.55 6.14 -5.30
CA THR A 33 5.13 5.97 -3.91
C THR A 33 4.69 4.54 -3.63
N LYS A 34 3.82 3.99 -4.50
CA LYS A 34 3.36 2.60 -4.42
C LYS A 34 4.55 1.63 -4.47
N TYR A 35 5.50 1.84 -5.37
CA TYR A 35 6.69 1.00 -5.50
C TYR A 35 7.55 1.04 -4.24
N LEU A 36 7.78 2.21 -3.64
CA LEU A 36 8.58 2.34 -2.42
C LEU A 36 7.94 1.62 -1.24
N ILE A 37 6.62 1.76 -1.06
CA ILE A 37 5.85 1.04 -0.04
C ILE A 37 5.87 -0.46 -0.30
N TYR A 38 5.61 -0.90 -1.53
CA TYR A 38 5.69 -2.30 -1.93
C TYR A 38 7.08 -2.88 -1.62
N ARG A 39 8.15 -2.16 -1.99
CA ARG A 39 9.54 -2.57 -1.77
C ARG A 39 9.83 -2.74 -0.28
N ASP A 40 9.38 -1.81 0.55
CA ASP A 40 9.54 -1.86 2.01
C ASP A 40 8.77 -3.03 2.64
N LEU A 41 7.50 -3.23 2.30
CA LEU A 41 6.71 -4.37 2.78
C LEU A 41 7.35 -5.71 2.38
N ARG A 42 7.78 -5.83 1.12
CA ARG A 42 8.42 -7.06 0.61
C ARG A 42 9.79 -7.30 1.19
N SER A 43 10.55 -6.24 1.53
CA SER A 43 11.85 -6.38 2.20
C SER A 43 11.68 -6.89 3.63
N LYS A 44 10.60 -6.48 4.32
CA LYS A 44 10.21 -6.92 5.67
C LYS A 44 9.56 -8.32 5.71
N GLY A 45 9.40 -8.98 4.55
CA GLY A 45 8.91 -10.35 4.42
C GLY A 45 7.38 -10.49 4.33
N TYR A 46 6.65 -9.39 4.16
CA TYR A 46 5.21 -9.45 3.94
C TYR A 46 4.86 -9.93 2.53
N VAL A 47 3.69 -10.54 2.38
CA VAL A 47 3.11 -10.81 1.05
C VAL A 47 2.12 -9.71 0.73
N VAL A 48 2.35 -9.04 -0.40
CA VAL A 48 1.59 -7.88 -0.86
C VAL A 48 0.86 -8.27 -2.14
N ARG A 49 -0.42 -7.94 -2.19
CA ARG A 49 -1.29 -8.07 -3.36
C ARG A 49 -1.87 -6.70 -3.70
N ASP A 50 -2.43 -6.62 -4.89
CA ASP A 50 -3.12 -5.42 -5.34
C ASP A 50 -4.27 -5.07 -4.39
N GLY A 51 -4.58 -3.78 -4.31
CA GLY A 51 -5.70 -3.28 -3.52
C GLY A 51 -7.06 -3.76 -4.04
N VAL A 52 -8.11 -3.50 -3.28
CA VAL A 52 -9.50 -3.62 -3.75
C VAL A 52 -10.21 -2.30 -3.51
N GLY A 53 -11.09 -1.90 -4.43
CA GLY A 53 -11.84 -0.66 -4.27
C GLY A 53 -11.02 0.60 -4.57
N LEU A 54 -11.63 1.76 -4.29
CA LEU A 54 -11.08 3.07 -4.63
C LEU A 54 -10.19 3.59 -3.50
N GLY A 55 -8.93 3.89 -3.81
CA GLY A 55 -8.00 4.53 -2.87
C GLY A 55 -7.20 3.57 -1.98
N MET A 56 -7.44 2.26 -2.06
CA MET A 56 -6.66 1.23 -1.37
C MET A 56 -5.56 0.72 -2.29
N ASP A 57 -4.29 0.94 -1.92
CA ASP A 57 -3.17 0.61 -2.79
C ASP A 57 -2.79 -0.88 -2.69
N PHE A 58 -2.89 -1.49 -1.50
CA PHE A 58 -2.50 -2.90 -1.33
C PHE A 58 -3.37 -3.65 -0.34
N GLN A 59 -3.45 -4.97 -0.56
CA GLN A 59 -3.80 -5.93 0.48
C GLN A 59 -2.56 -6.67 0.96
N VAL A 60 -2.40 -6.80 2.27
CA VAL A 60 -1.20 -7.39 2.87
C VAL A 60 -1.56 -8.50 3.83
N TYR A 61 -0.92 -9.66 3.64
CA TYR A 61 -1.04 -10.79 4.54
C TYR A 61 -0.11 -10.60 5.74
N GLY A 62 -0.53 -11.02 6.93
CA GLY A 62 0.38 -11.14 8.06
C GLY A 62 1.52 -12.11 7.78
N LYS A 63 2.59 -12.01 8.57
CA LYS A 63 3.75 -12.89 8.40
C LYS A 63 3.35 -14.34 8.64
N GLY A 64 3.63 -15.21 7.66
CA GLY A 64 3.30 -16.64 7.72
C GLY A 64 1.83 -16.99 7.44
N GLU A 65 0.99 -16.00 7.13
CA GLU A 65 -0.45 -16.19 6.87
C GLU A 65 -0.79 -16.47 5.40
N PHE A 66 0.13 -16.12 4.49
CA PHE A 66 -0.10 -16.31 3.07
C PHE A 66 -0.35 -17.77 2.71
N GLY A 67 -1.47 -18.04 2.02
CA GLY A 67 -1.95 -19.38 1.67
C GLY A 67 -2.73 -20.10 2.78
N LYS A 68 -2.84 -19.50 3.97
CA LYS A 68 -3.58 -20.07 5.12
C LYS A 68 -4.82 -19.25 5.50
N SER A 69 -4.75 -17.93 5.37
CA SER A 69 -5.85 -17.03 5.68
C SER A 69 -5.98 -15.93 4.61
N LEU A 70 -7.04 -15.12 4.71
CA LEU A 70 -7.22 -13.92 3.91
C LEU A 70 -6.20 -12.82 4.32
N PRO A 71 -5.96 -11.81 3.47
CA PRO A 71 -5.16 -10.65 3.83
C PRO A 71 -5.68 -9.98 5.10
N ARG A 72 -4.75 -9.65 6.01
CA ARG A 72 -5.06 -9.06 7.32
C ARG A 72 -5.14 -7.54 7.27
N TYR A 73 -4.35 -6.92 6.38
CA TYR A 73 -4.24 -5.47 6.30
C TYR A 73 -4.67 -4.95 4.93
N ILE A 74 -5.21 -3.75 4.96
CA ILE A 74 -5.33 -2.87 3.81
C ILE A 74 -4.34 -1.75 3.98
N VAL A 75 -3.60 -1.41 2.93
CA VAL A 75 -2.61 -0.34 2.96
C VAL A 75 -3.02 0.78 2.01
N VAL A 76 -3.04 2.00 2.53
CA VAL A 76 -3.19 3.24 1.76
C VAL A 76 -1.88 4.01 1.88
N GLY A 77 -1.24 4.28 0.76
CA GLY A 77 -0.01 5.06 0.67
C GLY A 77 -0.27 6.55 0.63
N LEU A 78 0.60 7.34 1.25
CA LEU A 78 0.58 8.81 1.19
C LEU A 78 2.01 9.34 1.10
N CYS A 79 2.21 10.46 0.41
CA CYS A 79 3.45 11.21 0.52
C CYS A 79 3.34 12.28 1.62
N GLU A 80 4.41 12.49 2.37
CA GLU A 80 4.49 13.59 3.33
C GLU A 80 4.33 14.93 2.60
N GLY A 81 3.36 15.73 3.05
CA GLY A 81 3.01 17.01 2.41
C GLY A 81 2.01 16.89 1.24
N GLU A 82 1.56 15.68 0.88
CA GLU A 82 0.45 15.48 -0.05
C GLU A 82 -0.86 15.97 0.58
N SER A 83 -1.62 16.78 -0.16
CA SER A 83 -2.98 17.15 0.24
C SER A 83 -3.96 16.08 -0.22
N ARG A 84 -4.63 15.43 0.73
CA ARG A 84 -5.67 14.41 0.48
C ARG A 84 -6.94 14.75 1.24
N PRO A 85 -8.12 14.61 0.60
CA PRO A 85 -9.38 14.73 1.32
C PRO A 85 -9.45 13.70 2.45
N ILE A 86 -9.75 14.16 3.66
CA ILE A 86 -9.93 13.26 4.81
C ILE A 86 -11.04 12.24 4.57
N SER A 87 -12.04 12.59 3.76
CA SER A 87 -13.14 11.70 3.35
C SER A 87 -12.65 10.44 2.63
N GLU A 88 -11.56 10.49 1.87
CA GLU A 88 -10.97 9.30 1.24
C GLU A 88 -10.42 8.34 2.30
N ILE A 89 -9.76 8.86 3.33
CA ILE A 89 -9.22 8.07 4.44
C ILE A 89 -10.38 7.47 5.25
N VAL A 90 -11.41 8.25 5.56
CA VAL A 90 -12.60 7.77 6.28
C VAL A 90 -13.28 6.63 5.51
N ARG A 91 -13.47 6.77 4.19
CA ARG A 91 -14.04 5.71 3.35
C ARG A 91 -13.17 4.45 3.35
N ALA A 92 -11.84 4.61 3.30
CA ALA A 92 -10.92 3.48 3.37
C ALA A 92 -10.98 2.75 4.73
N VAL A 93 -11.22 3.48 5.83
CA VAL A 93 -11.44 2.88 7.16
C VAL A 93 -12.73 2.06 7.15
N GLU A 94 -13.84 2.63 6.68
CA GLU A 94 -15.14 1.95 6.62
C GLU A 94 -15.11 0.69 5.75
N GLU A 95 -14.42 0.77 4.60
CA GLU A 95 -14.25 -0.38 3.70
C GLU A 95 -13.36 -1.45 4.34
N ALA A 96 -12.29 -1.06 5.04
CA ALA A 96 -11.44 -2.00 5.75
C ALA A 96 -12.20 -2.72 6.89
N GLU A 97 -12.97 -1.98 7.68
CA GLU A 97 -13.80 -2.54 8.76
C GLU A 97 -14.87 -3.49 8.22
N THR A 98 -15.53 -3.13 7.11
CA THR A 98 -16.52 -4.00 6.42
C THR A 98 -15.91 -5.32 5.95
N LEU A 99 -14.64 -5.28 5.49
CA LEU A 99 -13.91 -6.47 5.06
C LEU A 99 -13.26 -7.24 6.22
N GLY A 100 -13.43 -6.79 7.48
CA GLY A 100 -12.81 -7.39 8.65
C GLY A 100 -11.28 -7.28 8.66
N LYS A 101 -10.73 -6.23 8.04
CA LYS A 101 -9.29 -5.99 7.90
C LYS A 101 -8.90 -4.71 8.64
N GLU A 102 -7.63 -4.62 9.03
CA GLU A 102 -7.10 -3.38 9.62
C GLU A 102 -6.59 -2.44 8.53
N LEU A 103 -6.96 -1.16 8.59
CA LEU A 103 -6.36 -0.13 7.75
C LEU A 103 -4.98 0.28 8.30
N LYS A 104 -3.97 0.23 7.43
CA LYS A 104 -2.64 0.78 7.66
C LYS A 104 -2.38 1.94 6.70
N LEU A 105 -2.07 3.10 7.24
CA LEU A 105 -1.63 4.26 6.47
C LEU A 105 -0.11 4.22 6.33
N ALA A 106 0.39 4.07 5.11
CA ALA A 106 1.82 4.05 4.81
C ALA A 106 2.25 5.43 4.31
N VAL A 107 2.85 6.22 5.21
CA VAL A 107 3.33 7.56 4.91
C VAL A 107 4.79 7.49 4.48
N LEU A 108 5.06 7.91 3.25
CA LEU A 108 6.39 8.07 2.70
C LEU A 108 6.93 9.44 3.10
N ASP A 109 8.02 9.45 3.86
CA ASP A 109 8.68 10.70 4.26
C ASP A 109 9.53 11.30 3.12
N ARG A 110 10.04 12.52 3.31
CA ARG A 110 10.90 13.19 2.33
C ARG A 110 12.25 12.51 2.10
N ARG A 111 12.67 11.58 2.96
CA ARG A 111 13.94 10.83 2.88
C ARG A 111 13.76 9.46 2.22
N GLY A 112 12.53 9.09 1.87
CA GLY A 112 12.20 7.81 1.23
C GLY A 112 11.97 6.66 2.21
N GLU A 113 11.84 6.95 3.52
CA GLU A 113 11.46 5.99 4.55
C GLU A 113 9.93 5.89 4.65
N VAL A 114 9.42 4.69 4.96
CA VAL A 114 7.98 4.45 5.07
C VAL A 114 7.61 4.21 6.53
N VAL A 115 6.71 5.06 7.04
CA VAL A 115 6.13 4.97 8.39
C VAL A 115 4.70 4.46 8.29
N TYR A 116 4.33 3.49 9.13
CA TYR A 116 3.00 2.88 9.11
C TYR A 116 2.20 3.28 10.34
N TYR A 117 1.02 3.85 10.13
CA TYR A 117 0.05 4.15 11.17
C TYR A 117 -1.14 3.20 11.07
N THR A 118 -1.72 2.84 12.21
CA THR A 118 -2.99 2.11 12.24
C THR A 118 -4.09 3.13 12.43
N VAL A 119 -5.09 3.13 11.55
CA VAL A 119 -6.24 4.02 11.65
C VAL A 119 -7.47 3.16 11.92
N ARG A 120 -8.27 3.55 12.91
CA ARG A 120 -9.50 2.87 13.30
C ARG A 120 -10.54 3.90 13.67
N ARG A 121 -11.81 3.60 13.46
CA ARG A 121 -12.88 4.38 14.06
C ARG A 121 -12.95 4.09 15.55
N ILE A 122 -13.04 5.13 16.36
CA ILE A 122 -13.26 5.00 17.80
C ILE A 122 -14.64 5.61 18.08
N ASP A 123 -15.48 4.88 18.81
CA ASP A 123 -16.69 5.42 19.39
C ASP A 123 -16.37 5.93 20.80
N PRO A 124 -16.39 7.25 21.07
CA PRO A 124 -16.04 7.78 22.38
C PRO A 124 -16.98 7.31 23.50
N SER A 125 -18.20 6.85 23.15
CA SER A 125 -19.20 6.42 24.13
C SER A 125 -18.99 5.00 24.66
N SER A 126 -18.13 4.19 24.03
CA SER A 126 -17.86 2.82 24.46
C SER A 126 -16.71 2.70 25.46
N GLU A 127 -15.87 3.73 25.63
CA GLU A 127 -14.77 3.74 26.62
C GLU A 127 -15.22 4.12 28.04
N GLU A 128 -16.37 4.77 28.21
CA GLU A 128 -16.97 5.02 29.54
C GLU A 128 -17.55 3.75 30.17
N ALA A 129 -17.71 2.66 29.41
CA ALA A 129 -18.21 1.38 29.90
C ALA A 129 -17.10 0.43 30.40
N GLU A 130 -15.82 0.76 30.15
CA GLU A 130 -14.66 -0.02 30.59
C GLU A 130 -13.81 0.69 31.67
N ARG A 131 -14.27 1.84 32.18
CA ARG A 131 -13.73 2.52 33.37
C ARG A 131 -14.64 2.32 34.58
#